data_AF-A0A932ZM13-F1
#
_entry.id   AF-A0A932ZM13-F1
#
_cell.length_a   1.000
_cell.length_b   1.000
_cell.length_c   1.000
_cell.angle_alpha   90.00
_cell.angle_beta   90.00
_cell.angle_gamma   90.00
#
_symmetry.space_group_name_H-M   'P 1'
#
loop_
_entity.id
_entity.type
_entity.pdbx_description
1 polymer ?
#
loop_
_entity_poly.entity_id
_entity_poly.type
_entity_poly.pdbx_seq_one_letter_code
_entity_poly.pdbx_strand_id
1 'polypeptide(L)' 'ITRQIEEGTLKPKPKVTFDKGENVRVVSGPFASFYGLVDEVNEEKGRLRVLVSIFGRSTPIELDFIQVEKVT' A
#
# COMPACT_ATOMS: atom_id res chain seq x y z
N ILE A 1 31.50 38.92 -0.35
CA ILE A 1 30.70 38.78 0.89
C ILE A 1 29.45 38.00 0.54
N THR A 2 29.22 36.92 1.26
CA THR A 2 28.31 35.79 1.06
C THR A 2 26.87 36.06 1.53
N ARG A 3 25.90 35.38 0.91
CA ARG A 3 24.52 35.03 1.37
C ARG A 3 23.87 34.20 0.24
N GLN A 4 23.97 32.87 0.20
CA GLN A 4 23.13 31.89 0.90
C GLN A 4 21.64 32.27 0.94
N ILE A 5 20.79 31.48 0.26
CA ILE A 5 19.68 30.69 0.82
C ILE A 5 19.45 29.49 -0.11
N GLU A 6 19.13 28.38 0.54
CA GLU A 6 19.05 26.98 0.17
C GLU A 6 17.58 26.60 0.39
N GLU A 7 16.83 26.17 -0.62
CA GLU A 7 15.46 25.63 -0.49
C GLU A 7 14.98 25.14 -1.89
N GLY A 8 14.39 23.99 -2.13
CA GLY A 8 13.89 22.95 -1.24
C GLY A 8 14.26 21.57 -1.78
N THR A 9 14.81 20.78 -0.87
CA THR A 9 14.94 19.34 -0.97
C THR A 9 13.55 18.69 -1.08
N LEU A 10 13.55 17.45 -1.56
CA LEU A 10 12.46 16.48 -1.46
C LEU A 10 11.28 16.73 -2.41
N LYS A 11 11.46 16.32 -3.68
CA LYS A 11 10.33 15.70 -4.39
C LYS A 11 9.80 14.63 -3.45
N PRO A 12 8.55 14.72 -2.93
CA PRO A 12 8.04 13.68 -2.06
C PRO A 12 7.92 12.46 -2.96
N LYS A 13 8.86 11.52 -2.85
CA LYS A 13 8.56 10.14 -3.26
C LYS A 13 7.34 9.81 -2.42
N PRO A 14 6.15 9.56 -3.00
CA PRO A 14 5.06 9.07 -2.19
C PRO A 14 5.57 7.76 -1.60
N LYS A 15 5.95 7.78 -0.32
CA LYS A 15 5.97 6.58 0.48
C LYS A 15 4.51 6.19 0.49
N VAL A 16 4.13 5.25 -0.36
CA VAL A 16 2.78 4.70 -0.37
C VAL A 16 2.65 3.97 0.95
N THR A 17 2.19 4.70 1.96
CA THR A 17 1.83 4.18 3.27
C THR A 17 0.40 3.68 3.15
N PHE A 18 0.18 2.49 3.67
CA PHE A 18 -1.14 1.87 3.73
C PHE A 18 -1.58 1.90 5.18
N ASP A 19 -2.86 2.20 5.39
CA ASP A 19 -3.47 2.18 6.72
C ASP A 19 -4.50 1.06 6.82
N LYS A 20 -4.69 0.56 8.04
CA LYS A 20 -5.76 -0.41 8.32
C LYS A 20 -7.11 0.22 7.98
N GLY A 21 -7.92 -0.52 7.24
CA GLY A 21 -9.24 -0.06 6.78
C GLY A 21 -9.25 0.49 5.35
N GLU A 22 -8.09 0.70 4.73
CA GLU A 22 -8.05 1.23 3.37
C GLU A 22 -8.39 0.20 2.30
N ASN A 23 -9.02 0.68 1.23
CA ASN A 23 -9.28 -0.10 0.04
C ASN A 23 -8.03 -0.16 -0.84
N VAL A 24 -7.62 -1.38 -1.13
CA VAL A 24 -6.49 -1.66 -2.01
C VAL A 24 -6.92 -2.57 -3.13
N ARG A 25 -6.30 -2.36 -4.29
CA ARG A 25 -6.42 -3.23 -5.45
C ARG A 25 -5.15 -4.04 -5.58
N VAL A 26 -5.29 -5.35 -5.69
CA VAL A 26 -4.15 -6.21 -5.98
C VAL A 26 -3.82 -6.07 -7.47
N VAL A 27 -2.57 -5.75 -7.78
CA VAL A 27 -2.09 -5.55 -9.16
C VAL A 27 -1.16 -6.66 -9.64
N SER A 28 -0.73 -7.55 -8.75
CA SER A 28 0.22 -8.61 -9.07
C SER A 28 -0.14 -9.93 -8.37
N GLY A 29 0.35 -11.04 -8.93
CA GLY A 29 0.09 -12.38 -8.43
C GLY A 29 -1.25 -12.98 -8.89
N PRO A 30 -1.63 -14.16 -8.37
CA PRO A 30 -2.85 -14.87 -8.79
C PRO A 30 -4.14 -14.15 -8.39
N PHE A 31 -4.04 -13.16 -7.50
CA PHE A 31 -5.15 -12.33 -7.05
C PHE A 31 -5.15 -10.95 -7.72
N ALA A 32 -4.37 -10.75 -8.79
CA ALA A 32 -4.40 -9.50 -9.54
C ALA A 32 -5.83 -9.17 -10.01
N SER A 33 -6.19 -7.90 -9.99
CA SER A 33 -7.53 -7.35 -10.25
C SER A 33 -8.59 -7.56 -9.18
N PHE A 34 -8.28 -8.23 -8.06
CA PHE A 34 -9.18 -8.25 -6.91
C PHE A 34 -9.05 -6.97 -6.08
N TYR A 35 -10.16 -6.58 -5.45
CA TYR A 35 -10.21 -5.51 -4.47
C TYR A 35 -10.31 -6.13 -3.08
N GLY A 36 -9.61 -5.51 -2.14
CA GLY A 36 -9.62 -5.91 -0.75
C GLY A 36 -9.50 -4.73 0.19
N LEU A 37 -9.59 -5.03 1.47
CA LEU A 37 -9.44 -4.07 2.55
C LEU A 37 -8.23 -4.44 3.38
N VAL A 38 -7.37 -3.47 3.70
CA VAL A 38 -6.20 -3.68 4.55
C VAL A 38 -6.65 -3.98 5.97
N ASP A 39 -6.36 -5.18 6.45
CA ASP A 39 -6.66 -5.62 7.82
C ASP A 39 -5.47 -5.36 8.76
N GLU A 40 -4.26 -5.58 8.27
CA GLU A 40 -3.04 -5.36 9.06
C GLU A 40 -1.89 -4.93 8.15
N VAL A 41 -1.02 -4.06 8.69
CA VAL A 41 0.14 -3.53 7.99
C VAL A 41 1.37 -3.94 8.78
N ASN A 42 2.27 -4.68 8.15
CA ASN A 42 3.54 -5.08 8.73
C ASN A 42 4.68 -4.37 8.00
N GLU A 43 4.97 -3.15 8.46
CA GLU A 43 6.05 -2.32 7.89
C GLU A 43 7.43 -2.93 8.12
N GLU A 44 7.63 -3.64 9.25
CA GLU A 44 8.90 -4.30 9.57
C GLU A 44 9.26 -5.41 8.57
N LYS A 45 8.25 -6.16 8.10
CA LYS A 45 8.42 -7.26 7.15
C LYS A 45 8.15 -6.88 5.70
N GLY A 46 7.68 -5.66 5.43
CA GLY A 46 7.32 -5.27 4.07
C GLY A 46 6.01 -5.90 3.56
N ARG A 47 5.11 -6.33 4.45
CA ARG A 47 3.91 -7.11 4.08
C ARG A 47 2.62 -6.49 4.59
N LEU A 48 1.54 -6.77 3.86
CA LEU A 48 0.18 -6.31 4.12
C LEU A 48 -0.75 -7.50 4.21
N ARG A 49 -1.57 -7.55 5.24
CA ARG A 49 -2.68 -8.49 5.34
C ARG A 49 -3.92 -7.81 4.76
N VAL A 50 -4.41 -8.33 3.65
CA VAL A 50 -5.56 -7.80 2.92
C VAL A 50 -6.70 -8.81 2.96
N LEU A 51 -7.89 -8.34 3.33
CA LEU A 51 -9.12 -9.10 3.27
C LEU A 51 -9.72 -8.95 1.87
N VAL A 52 -9.54 -9.98 1.04
CA VAL A 52 -10.13 -10.04 -0.30
C VAL A 52 -11.48 -10.73 -0.21
N SER A 53 -12.50 -10.11 -0.80
CA SER A 53 -13.84 -10.71 -0.87
C SER A 53 -13.95 -11.56 -2.13
N ILE A 54 -13.92 -12.88 -1.98
CA ILE A 54 -14.04 -13.85 -3.08
C ILE A 54 -15.26 -14.73 -2.82
N PHE A 55 -16.22 -14.77 -3.75
CA PHE A 55 -17.46 -15.56 -3.64
C PHE A 55 -18.27 -15.33 -2.35
N GLY A 56 -18.30 -14.09 -1.87
CA GLY A 56 -19.00 -13.73 -0.62
C GLY A 56 -18.29 -14.21 0.66
N ARG A 57 -17.03 -14.66 0.56
CA ARG A 57 -16.18 -15.01 1.70
C ARG A 57 -15.00 -14.06 1.78
N SER A 58 -14.80 -13.46 2.95
CA SER A 58 -13.62 -12.65 3.23
C SER A 58 -12.45 -13.57 3.53
N THR A 59 -11.48 -13.62 2.62
CA THR A 59 -10.27 -14.42 2.79
C THR A 59 -9.10 -13.49 3.09
N PRO A 60 -8.41 -13.64 4.25
CA PRO A 60 -7.20 -12.88 4.55
C PRO A 60 -6.05 -13.43 3.71
N ILE A 61 -5.36 -12.55 2.98
CA ILE A 61 -4.21 -12.87 2.14
C ILE A 61 -3.09 -11.91 2.51
N GLU A 62 -1.88 -12.45 2.67
CA GLU A 62 -0.68 -11.63 2.83
C GLU A 62 -0.09 -11.28 1.45
N LEU A 63 0.16 -10.00 1.22
CA LEU A 63 0.70 -9.45 -0.02
C LEU A 63 1.82 -8.45 0.29
N ASP A 64 2.78 -8.30 -0.61
CA ASP A 64 3.79 -7.25 -0.48
C ASP A 64 3.23 -5.88 -0.87
N PHE A 65 3.84 -4.81 -0.35
CA PHE A 65 3.51 -3.42 -0.70
C PHE A 65 3.53 -3.14 -2.20
N ILE A 66 4.34 -3.87 -2.97
CA ILE A 66 4.46 -3.72 -4.43
C ILE A 66 3.36 -4.43 -5.22
N GLN A 67 2.66 -5.38 -4.59
CA GLN A 67 1.63 -6.19 -5.24
C GLN A 67 0.24 -5.57 -5.13
N VAL A 68 0.12 -4.48 -4.38
CA VAL A 68 -1.12 -3.75 -4.15
C VAL A 68 -0.97 -2.28 -4.50
N GLU A 69 -2.05 -1.68 -4.97
CA GLU A 69 -2.19 -0.26 -5.19
C GLU A 69 -3.33 0.30 -4.36
N LYS A 70 -3.14 1.50 -3.82
CA LYS A 70 -4.18 2.20 -3.08
C LYS A 70 -5.27 2.67 -4.04
N VAL A 71 -6.52 2.37 -3.71
CA VAL A 71 -7.68 2.90 -4.42
C VAL A 71 -8.08 4.18 -3.69
N THR A 72 -7.67 5.34 -4.24
CA THR A 72 -8.06 6.68 -3.76
C THR A 72 -9.54 6.93 -3.91
#